data_AF-A0AAD8Y726-F1
#
_entry.id   AF-A0AAD8Y726-F1
#
_cell.length_a   1.000
_cell.length_b   1.000
_cell.length_c   1.000
_cell.angle_alpha   90.00
_cell.angle_beta   90.00
_cell.angle_gamma   90.00
#
_symmetry.space_group_name_H-M   'P 1'
#
loop_
_entity.id
_entity.type
_entity.pdbx_description
1 polymer ?
#
loop_
_entity_poly.entity_id
_entity_poly.type
_entity_poly.pdbx_seq_one_letter_code
_entity_poly.pdbx_strand_id
1 'polypeptide(L)'
;MHITNTIIGIALALASRGVQATYTDGALFRQNFETASEDWDFHEELRIQDYHSHGMYHGRILRVNYTPDDRGTPRVNNKFDLEEVTSATLSFDVKLHTQFEFVRGGKMHGLGGGTTTTGCKPIDSDGWSARMMWRGEGVPELYVYHQDRADKCGDRYTPDNFHLERGTWYRIDLQVQMNSSPEKNDGKAVLFIDGNKLVEANGLRLSGNADVNIDTFLFQTFYGGADPSWSPSKTTYVYYDNFTVSRGMKVTGEQGTECEIFLNGIYHPGREVCCASSCGSCGGSGCANLPGGGSQCCTGAVQNSGPSCDTSFSAACVFS
;
A
#
# COMPACT_ATOMS: atom_id res chain seq x y z
N MET A 1 -31.71 41.82 22.09
CA MET A 1 -31.20 40.68 22.89
C MET A 1 -31.21 39.48 21.95
N HIS A 2 -30.16 39.33 21.15
CA HIS A 2 -30.06 38.27 20.13
C HIS A 2 -29.28 37.11 20.73
N ILE A 3 -29.97 35.98 20.89
CA ILE A 3 -29.40 34.70 21.30
C ILE A 3 -28.83 34.07 20.02
N THR A 4 -27.51 33.96 19.94
CA THR A 4 -26.83 33.16 18.90
C THR A 4 -26.46 31.82 19.53
N ASN A 5 -27.17 30.77 19.10
CA ASN A 5 -26.81 29.38 19.39
C ASN A 5 -25.53 29.05 18.64
N THR A 6 -24.44 28.87 19.37
CA THR A 6 -23.20 28.28 18.84
C THR A 6 -23.36 26.77 18.94
N ILE A 7 -23.67 26.12 17.81
CA ILE A 7 -23.58 24.66 17.68
C ILE A 7 -22.09 24.34 17.55
N ILE A 8 -21.48 23.88 18.65
CA ILE A 8 -20.16 23.25 18.63
C ILE A 8 -20.35 21.88 17.96
N GLY A 9 -20.08 21.83 16.66
CA GLY A 9 -19.98 20.59 15.92
C GLY A 9 -18.72 19.85 16.35
N ILE A 10 -18.86 18.92 17.29
CA ILE A 10 -17.86 17.91 17.59
C ILE A 10 -17.76 17.01 16.34
N ALA A 11 -16.79 17.28 15.47
CA ALA A 11 -16.39 16.31 14.45
C ALA A 11 -15.71 15.15 15.19
N LEU A 12 -16.46 14.06 15.39
CA LEU A 12 -15.92 12.78 15.82
C LEU A 12 -14.89 12.32 14.78
N ALA A 13 -13.61 12.55 15.06
CA ALA A 13 -12.55 11.70 14.55
C ALA A 13 -12.67 10.35 15.28
N LEU A 14 -13.64 9.53 14.86
CA LEU A 14 -13.65 8.12 15.18
C LEU A 14 -12.56 7.47 14.32
N ALA A 15 -11.34 7.41 14.86
CA ALA A 15 -10.53 6.21 14.67
C ALA A 15 -11.32 5.08 15.35
N SER A 16 -12.26 4.47 14.61
CA SER A 16 -13.04 3.36 15.12
C SER A 16 -12.12 2.15 15.25
N ARG A 17 -11.52 2.00 16.43
CA ARG A 17 -11.31 0.66 16.98
C ARG A 17 -12.68 0.00 17.05
N GLY A 18 -12.98 -0.98 16.19
CA GLY A 18 -14.08 -1.90 16.44
C GLY A 18 -15.06 -2.28 15.32
N VAL A 19 -14.80 -2.01 14.03
CA VAL A 19 -15.43 -2.77 12.94
C VAL A 19 -14.36 -3.01 11.88
N GLN A 20 -13.80 -4.22 11.82
CA GLN A 20 -13.09 -4.65 10.61
C GLN A 20 -14.08 -4.51 9.46
N ALA A 21 -13.78 -3.64 8.50
CA ALA A 21 -14.57 -3.55 7.28
C ALA A 21 -14.59 -4.95 6.65
N THR A 22 -15.76 -5.57 6.57
CA THR A 22 -15.92 -6.88 5.94
C THR A 22 -15.99 -6.68 4.44
N TYR A 23 -14.83 -6.77 3.80
CA TYR A 23 -14.74 -6.79 2.34
C TYR A 23 -15.26 -8.13 1.82
N THR A 24 -16.17 -8.11 0.85
CA THR A 24 -16.80 -9.35 0.33
C THR A 24 -15.77 -10.28 -0.31
N ASP A 25 -14.68 -9.71 -0.82
CA ASP A 25 -13.56 -10.39 -1.48
C ASP A 25 -12.45 -10.86 -0.52
N GLY A 26 -12.63 -10.68 0.79
CA GLY A 26 -11.69 -11.15 1.80
C GLY A 26 -10.39 -10.35 1.90
N ALA A 27 -10.36 -9.11 1.40
CA ALA A 27 -9.29 -8.17 1.76
C ALA A 27 -9.23 -7.95 3.29
N LEU A 28 -8.06 -7.55 3.78
CA LEU A 28 -7.79 -7.18 5.18
C LEU A 28 -7.86 -5.66 5.37
N PHE A 29 -7.53 -4.91 4.31
CA PHE A 29 -7.52 -3.46 4.27
C PHE A 29 -7.72 -3.00 2.83
N ARG A 30 -8.42 -1.87 2.62
CA ARG A 30 -8.51 -1.18 1.33
C ARG A 30 -8.63 0.34 1.53
N GLN A 31 -7.89 1.09 0.73
CA GLN A 31 -8.01 2.55 0.62
C GLN A 31 -7.61 2.99 -0.80
N ASN A 32 -8.57 3.53 -1.54
CA ASN A 32 -8.40 4.09 -2.89
C ASN A 32 -8.77 5.58 -2.96
N PHE A 33 -8.95 6.23 -1.80
CA PHE A 33 -9.19 7.66 -1.65
C PHE A 33 -10.44 8.23 -2.33
N GLU A 34 -11.26 7.44 -3.03
CA GLU A 34 -12.48 7.89 -3.74
C GLU A 34 -13.56 8.46 -2.82
N THR A 35 -13.60 8.06 -1.54
CA THR A 35 -14.55 8.57 -0.54
C THR A 35 -13.91 9.17 0.71
N ALA A 36 -12.58 9.14 0.81
CA ALA A 36 -11.85 9.74 1.92
C ALA A 36 -12.01 11.28 1.98
N SER A 37 -11.97 11.84 3.19
CA SER A 37 -11.89 13.29 3.38
C SER A 37 -10.53 13.83 2.96
N GLU A 38 -10.46 15.10 2.52
CA GLU A 38 -9.20 15.74 2.10
C GLU A 38 -8.10 15.68 3.17
N ASP A 39 -8.47 15.71 4.45
CA ASP A 39 -7.58 15.62 5.62
C ASP A 39 -7.37 14.17 6.12
N TRP A 40 -7.31 13.18 5.21
CA TRP A 40 -7.19 11.77 5.59
C TRP A 40 -6.03 11.51 6.56
N ASP A 41 -6.37 10.94 7.71
CA ASP A 41 -5.45 10.60 8.80
C ASP A 41 -4.69 11.82 9.42
N PHE A 42 -5.18 13.04 9.19
CA PHE A 42 -4.74 14.32 9.79
C PHE A 42 -3.24 14.60 9.73
N HIS A 43 -2.52 14.03 8.75
CA HIS A 43 -1.09 14.26 8.62
C HIS A 43 -0.80 15.42 7.67
N GLU A 44 -0.04 16.42 8.15
CA GLU A 44 0.18 17.70 7.44
C GLU A 44 0.84 17.56 6.07
N GLU A 45 1.54 16.46 5.81
CA GLU A 45 2.17 16.16 4.51
C GLU A 45 1.26 15.43 3.50
N LEU A 46 0.07 14.99 3.91
CA LEU A 46 -0.85 14.19 3.08
C LEU A 46 -1.92 15.08 2.46
N ARG A 47 -2.12 14.98 1.15
CA ARG A 47 -3.20 15.68 0.43
C ARG A 47 -3.88 14.74 -0.54
N ILE A 48 -5.18 14.59 -0.44
CA ILE A 48 -5.99 13.94 -1.48
C ILE A 48 -6.31 14.97 -2.56
N GLN A 49 -6.20 14.55 -3.82
CA GLN A 49 -6.47 15.42 -4.97
C GLN A 49 -7.02 14.61 -6.14
N ASP A 50 -7.80 15.27 -6.99
CA ASP A 50 -8.27 14.68 -8.25
C ASP A 50 -7.08 14.31 -9.14
N TYR A 51 -7.18 13.16 -9.79
CA TYR A 51 -6.22 12.69 -10.77
C TYR A 51 -6.79 12.82 -12.17
N HIS A 52 -6.03 13.50 -13.02
CA HIS A 52 -6.32 13.65 -14.43
C HIS A 52 -5.18 13.10 -15.28
N SER A 53 -5.52 12.37 -16.35
CA SER A 53 -4.59 11.86 -17.36
C SER A 53 -5.18 12.18 -18.73
N HIS A 54 -4.36 12.74 -19.64
CA HIS A 54 -4.81 13.15 -20.98
C HIS A 54 -6.08 14.04 -20.97
N GLY A 55 -6.26 14.86 -19.94
CA GLY A 55 -7.40 15.75 -19.77
C GLY A 55 -8.68 15.08 -19.26
N MET A 56 -8.66 13.77 -18.98
CA MET A 56 -9.79 13.01 -18.43
C MET A 56 -9.61 12.80 -16.93
N TYR A 57 -10.71 12.81 -16.18
CA TYR A 57 -10.72 12.49 -14.75
C TYR A 57 -10.68 10.97 -14.55
N HIS A 58 -9.85 10.50 -13.63
CA HIS A 58 -9.65 9.07 -13.37
C HIS A 58 -9.88 8.66 -11.91
N GLY A 59 -10.19 9.58 -11.01
CA GLY A 59 -10.33 9.29 -9.58
C GLY A 59 -9.58 10.29 -8.73
N ARG A 60 -9.29 9.93 -7.49
CA ARG A 60 -8.56 10.74 -6.52
C ARG A 60 -7.35 9.96 -6.02
N ILE A 61 -6.21 10.62 -5.99
CA ILE A 61 -4.94 10.05 -5.54
C ILE A 61 -4.48 10.72 -4.25
N LEU A 62 -3.66 10.02 -3.49
CA LEU A 62 -2.93 10.60 -2.37
C LEU A 62 -1.59 11.19 -2.85
N ARG A 63 -1.39 12.48 -2.65
CA ARG A 63 -0.08 13.12 -2.76
C ARG A 63 0.58 13.22 -1.38
N VAL A 64 1.83 12.83 -1.30
CA VAL A 64 2.70 13.05 -0.15
C VAL A 64 3.68 14.18 -0.47
N ASN A 65 3.72 15.18 0.40
CA ASN A 65 4.72 16.24 0.37
C ASN A 65 5.97 15.81 1.15
N TYR A 66 7.13 15.93 0.53
CA TYR A 66 8.43 15.68 1.16
C TYR A 66 9.14 17.02 1.34
N THR A 67 8.77 17.74 2.40
CA THR A 67 9.40 19.03 2.76
C THR A 67 10.73 18.74 3.47
N PRO A 68 11.86 19.27 2.97
CA PRO A 68 13.17 18.94 3.55
C PRO A 68 13.34 19.48 4.97
N ASP A 69 13.97 18.68 5.83
CA ASP A 69 14.35 19.05 7.20
C ASP A 69 15.78 18.62 7.55
N ASP A 70 16.16 18.65 8.82
CA ASP A 70 17.49 18.27 9.32
C ASP A 70 17.75 16.75 9.37
N ARG A 71 16.76 15.93 8.98
CA ARG A 71 16.77 14.45 9.07
C ARG A 71 16.35 13.74 7.79
N GLY A 72 16.12 14.49 6.72
CA GLY A 72 15.49 14.03 5.49
C GLY A 72 14.22 14.84 5.25
N THR A 73 13.11 14.33 5.80
CA THR A 73 11.81 14.98 5.83
C THR A 73 11.05 14.58 7.10
N PRO A 74 9.96 15.30 7.44
CA PRO A 74 8.95 14.80 8.35
C PRO A 74 8.50 13.39 7.96
N ARG A 75 8.15 12.59 8.98
CA ARG A 75 7.85 11.17 8.80
C ARG A 75 6.35 10.92 8.80
N VAL A 76 5.81 10.54 7.65
CA VAL A 76 4.54 9.82 7.62
C VAL A 76 4.80 8.44 8.21
N ASN A 77 4.16 8.12 9.34
CA ASN A 77 4.47 6.91 10.11
C ASN A 77 3.22 6.25 10.71
N ASN A 78 2.14 6.22 9.95
CA ASN A 78 0.85 5.70 10.41
C ASN A 78 0.87 4.17 10.35
N LYS A 79 0.01 3.56 11.18
CA LYS A 79 -0.12 2.11 11.29
C LYS A 79 -1.60 1.76 11.34
N PHE A 80 -1.99 0.77 10.57
CA PHE A 80 -3.36 0.25 10.56
C PHE A 80 -3.34 -1.19 11.06
N ASP A 81 -4.18 -1.47 12.06
CA ASP A 81 -4.37 -2.82 12.59
C ASP A 81 -5.09 -3.68 11.53
N LEU A 82 -4.66 -4.94 11.39
CA LEU A 82 -5.22 -5.92 10.47
C LEU A 82 -5.77 -7.11 11.26
N GLU A 83 -6.62 -7.91 10.60
CA GLU A 83 -6.81 -9.29 11.07
C GLU A 83 -5.50 -10.05 10.94
N GLU A 84 -5.18 -10.83 11.96
CA GLU A 84 -3.94 -11.59 12.04
C GLU A 84 -3.90 -12.71 11.00
N VAL A 85 -2.85 -12.76 10.18
CA VAL A 85 -2.65 -13.82 9.17
C VAL A 85 -1.19 -14.22 9.03
N THR A 86 -0.96 -15.47 8.62
CA THR A 86 0.41 -15.99 8.39
C THR A 86 0.96 -15.64 7.01
N SER A 87 0.11 -15.18 6.09
CA SER A 87 0.48 -14.83 4.72
C SER A 87 -0.37 -13.69 4.20
N ALA A 88 0.25 -12.66 3.66
CA ALA A 88 -0.44 -11.51 3.08
C ALA A 88 0.36 -10.87 1.94
N THR A 89 -0.33 -10.12 1.10
CA THR A 89 0.27 -9.23 0.09
C THR A 89 -0.26 -7.82 0.31
N LEU A 90 0.65 -6.87 0.48
CA LEU A 90 0.36 -5.44 0.38
C LEU A 90 0.51 -5.01 -1.08
N SER A 91 -0.53 -4.45 -1.65
CA SER A 91 -0.55 -3.89 -3.00
C SER A 91 -0.83 -2.39 -2.95
N PHE A 92 -0.15 -1.60 -3.77
CA PHE A 92 -0.43 -0.17 -3.96
C PHE A 92 0.19 0.34 -5.26
N ASP A 93 -0.36 1.41 -5.80
CA ASP A 93 0.23 2.12 -6.93
C ASP A 93 1.12 3.26 -6.42
N VAL A 94 2.27 3.47 -7.06
CA VAL A 94 3.19 4.57 -6.75
C VAL A 94 3.67 5.28 -8.00
N LYS A 95 3.70 6.61 -7.95
CA LYS A 95 4.31 7.45 -8.98
C LYS A 95 5.18 8.52 -8.36
N LEU A 96 6.45 8.52 -8.72
CA LEU A 96 7.38 9.56 -8.32
C LEU A 96 7.12 10.81 -9.15
N HIS A 97 7.11 12.00 -8.54
CA HIS A 97 6.99 13.24 -9.29
C HIS A 97 8.11 13.40 -10.34
N THR A 98 7.83 14.09 -11.44
CA THR A 98 8.81 14.28 -12.54
C THR A 98 10.09 14.98 -12.09
N GLN A 99 10.02 15.75 -11.00
CA GLN A 99 11.16 16.43 -10.37
C GLN A 99 11.62 15.76 -9.07
N PHE A 100 11.27 14.49 -8.85
CA PHE A 100 11.63 13.77 -7.63
C PHE A 100 13.14 13.62 -7.47
N GLU A 101 13.64 13.84 -6.26
CA GLU A 101 15.07 13.74 -5.96
C GLU A 101 15.32 12.46 -5.17
N PHE A 102 15.99 11.46 -5.73
CA PHE A 102 16.21 10.21 -5.00
C PHE A 102 17.08 10.38 -3.75
N VAL A 103 18.05 11.31 -3.81
CA VAL A 103 19.06 11.55 -2.77
C VAL A 103 19.72 10.22 -2.40
N ARG A 104 19.71 9.84 -1.12
CA ARG A 104 20.26 8.58 -0.61
C ARG A 104 19.19 7.51 -0.41
N GLY A 105 17.92 7.88 -0.58
CA GLY A 105 16.79 6.99 -0.39
C GLY A 105 15.85 7.39 0.74
N GLY A 106 14.84 6.54 0.90
CA GLY A 106 13.80 6.72 1.89
C GLY A 106 12.96 5.47 2.07
N LYS A 107 11.99 5.55 2.97
CA LYS A 107 11.14 4.42 3.36
C LYS A 107 9.82 4.54 2.61
N MET A 108 9.27 3.41 2.24
CA MET A 108 7.90 3.27 1.78
C MET A 108 7.18 2.23 2.64
N HIS A 109 5.96 1.92 2.24
CA HIS A 109 5.01 1.13 2.98
C HIS A 109 5.46 -0.34 3.16
N GLY A 110 4.80 -1.04 4.07
CA GLY A 110 5.06 -2.46 4.27
C GLY A 110 4.13 -3.14 5.26
N LEU A 111 4.53 -4.34 5.66
CA LEU A 111 3.81 -5.17 6.62
C LEU A 111 4.67 -5.43 7.85
N GLY A 112 4.01 -5.71 8.97
CA GLY A 112 4.69 -6.11 10.20
C GLY A 112 3.79 -6.90 11.14
N GLY A 113 4.41 -7.31 12.25
CA GLY A 113 3.76 -8.05 13.33
C GLY A 113 4.21 -7.58 14.70
N GLY A 114 3.30 -7.65 15.68
CA GLY A 114 3.56 -7.41 17.09
C GLY A 114 4.15 -6.03 17.36
N THR A 115 5.34 -5.94 17.96
CA THR A 115 5.97 -4.65 18.28
C THR A 115 6.45 -3.88 17.04
N THR A 116 6.38 -4.49 15.85
CA THR A 116 6.75 -3.92 14.54
C THR A 116 8.13 -3.28 14.55
N THR A 117 9.15 -4.09 14.87
CA THR A 117 10.54 -3.68 15.02
C THR A 117 11.05 -2.86 13.82
N THR A 118 11.52 -1.64 14.10
CA THR A 118 12.08 -0.69 13.14
C THR A 118 13.13 0.20 13.82
N GLY A 119 13.72 1.15 13.11
CA GLY A 119 14.54 2.22 13.72
C GLY A 119 15.91 1.77 14.25
N CYS A 120 16.40 0.63 13.77
CA CYS A 120 17.67 0.03 14.19
C CYS A 120 17.72 -0.35 15.68
N LYS A 121 16.56 -0.67 16.25
CA LYS A 121 16.41 -1.23 17.61
C LYS A 121 17.00 -2.65 17.68
N PRO A 122 17.31 -3.16 18.88
CA PRO A 122 17.71 -4.57 19.08
C PRO A 122 16.71 -5.57 18.49
N ILE A 123 17.16 -6.82 18.31
CA ILE A 123 16.29 -7.92 17.92
C ILE A 123 15.23 -8.11 19.02
N ASP A 124 13.99 -8.31 18.59
CA ASP A 124 12.81 -8.44 19.44
C ASP A 124 12.05 -9.68 18.94
N SER A 125 11.87 -10.67 19.81
CA SER A 125 11.18 -11.91 19.47
C SER A 125 9.72 -11.66 19.07
N ASP A 126 9.14 -10.58 19.58
CA ASP A 126 7.73 -10.23 19.40
C ASP A 126 7.52 -9.21 18.28
N GLY A 127 8.53 -8.93 17.45
CA GLY A 127 8.48 -7.81 16.52
C GLY A 127 9.31 -7.95 15.26
N TRP A 128 8.66 -7.72 14.13
CA TRP A 128 9.29 -7.73 12.82
C TRP A 128 8.64 -6.73 11.87
N SER A 129 9.33 -6.39 10.78
CA SER A 129 8.73 -5.62 9.69
C SER A 129 9.42 -5.91 8.36
N ALA A 130 8.64 -5.93 7.27
CA ALA A 130 9.14 -5.97 5.90
C ALA A 130 8.57 -4.75 5.17
N ARG A 131 9.43 -3.88 4.65
CA ARG A 131 9.03 -2.63 3.98
C ARG A 131 9.80 -2.46 2.68
N MET A 132 9.21 -1.70 1.77
CA MET A 132 9.93 -1.19 0.62
C MET A 132 10.73 0.06 1.00
N MET A 133 11.87 0.26 0.35
CA MET A 133 12.64 1.49 0.33
C MET A 133 12.93 1.88 -1.12
N TRP A 134 13.24 3.16 -1.35
CA TRP A 134 13.98 3.58 -2.54
C TRP A 134 15.41 3.96 -2.13
N ARG A 135 16.33 3.87 -3.07
CA ARG A 135 17.72 4.33 -2.96
C ARG A 135 18.04 5.34 -4.05
N GLY A 136 19.31 5.76 -4.09
CA GLY A 136 19.82 6.61 -5.17
C GLY A 136 19.49 6.03 -6.54
N GLU A 137 19.27 6.93 -7.51
CA GLU A 137 18.85 6.58 -8.87
C GLU A 137 17.56 5.73 -8.97
N GLY A 138 16.75 5.63 -7.91
CA GLY A 138 15.46 4.95 -7.95
C GLY A 138 15.52 3.44 -7.78
N VAL A 139 16.63 2.88 -7.30
CA VAL A 139 16.72 1.45 -7.01
C VAL A 139 15.75 1.10 -5.88
N PRO A 140 14.78 0.19 -6.09
CA PRO A 140 13.92 -0.29 -5.02
C PRO A 140 14.67 -1.30 -4.15
N GLU A 141 14.36 -1.33 -2.86
CA GLU A 141 15.00 -2.21 -1.88
C GLU A 141 13.93 -2.81 -0.97
N LEU A 142 13.94 -4.13 -0.82
CA LEU A 142 13.20 -4.82 0.23
C LEU A 142 14.03 -4.76 1.52
N TYR A 143 13.44 -4.21 2.57
CA TYR A 143 14.10 -3.91 3.83
C TYR A 143 13.41 -4.60 5.01
N VAL A 144 14.08 -5.58 5.62
CA VAL A 144 13.44 -6.53 6.54
C VAL A 144 14.11 -6.53 7.92
N TYR A 145 13.34 -6.27 8.96
CA TYR A 145 13.69 -6.57 10.35
C TYR A 145 13.17 -7.97 10.69
N HIS A 146 14.10 -8.91 10.89
CA HIS A 146 13.82 -10.30 11.26
C HIS A 146 14.77 -10.74 12.39
N GLN A 147 14.64 -11.97 12.87
CA GLN A 147 15.36 -12.48 14.05
C GLN A 147 16.84 -12.80 13.79
N ASP A 148 17.22 -13.01 12.53
CA ASP A 148 18.56 -13.46 12.14
C ASP A 148 19.35 -12.38 11.37
N ARG A 149 18.90 -11.13 11.47
CA ARG A 149 19.51 -10.00 10.74
C ARG A 149 20.97 -9.77 11.14
N ALA A 150 21.80 -9.42 10.16
CA ALA A 150 23.24 -9.28 10.37
C ALA A 150 23.60 -8.05 11.23
N ASP A 151 22.79 -7.00 11.12
CA ASP A 151 23.02 -5.71 11.76
C ASP A 151 21.85 -5.28 12.66
N LYS A 152 22.06 -4.23 13.46
CA LYS A 152 20.97 -3.61 14.25
C LYS A 152 19.81 -3.10 13.37
N CYS A 153 20.12 -2.71 12.14
CA CYS A 153 19.16 -2.23 11.14
C CYS A 153 18.63 -3.40 10.31
N GLY A 154 17.59 -3.19 9.51
CA GLY A 154 17.04 -4.26 8.67
C GLY A 154 18.04 -4.74 7.62
N ASP A 155 17.92 -6.00 7.22
CA ASP A 155 18.64 -6.54 6.07
C ASP A 155 18.03 -5.99 4.78
N ARG A 156 18.86 -5.87 3.75
CA ARG A 156 18.53 -5.21 2.48
C ARG A 156 18.67 -6.19 1.35
N TYR A 157 17.65 -6.22 0.50
CA TYR A 157 17.64 -7.03 -0.70
C TYR A 157 17.28 -6.12 -1.87
N THR A 158 18.16 -6.02 -2.86
CA THR A 158 18.03 -5.14 -4.03
C THR A 158 18.02 -5.97 -5.31
N PRO A 159 17.29 -5.55 -6.35
CA PRO A 159 17.37 -6.18 -7.68
C PRO A 159 18.69 -5.81 -8.37
N ASP A 160 19.07 -6.58 -9.39
CA ASP A 160 20.30 -6.34 -10.15
C ASP A 160 20.18 -5.13 -11.10
N ASN A 161 19.08 -5.01 -11.85
CA ASN A 161 18.93 -4.01 -12.92
C ASN A 161 17.49 -3.48 -12.99
N PHE A 162 17.04 -2.78 -11.95
CA PHE A 162 15.75 -2.09 -11.98
C PHE A 162 15.81 -0.75 -11.25
N HIS A 163 15.21 0.26 -11.87
CA HIS A 163 15.12 1.61 -11.35
C HIS A 163 13.70 2.14 -11.56
N LEU A 164 13.11 2.69 -10.50
CA LEU A 164 11.86 3.43 -10.60
C LEU A 164 12.08 4.70 -11.41
N GLU A 165 11.29 4.89 -12.44
CA GLU A 165 11.31 6.11 -13.22
C GLU A 165 10.41 7.19 -12.63
N ARG A 166 10.80 8.45 -12.84
CA ARG A 166 9.99 9.61 -12.47
C ARG A 166 8.86 9.77 -13.47
N GLY A 167 7.67 10.09 -12.98
CA GLY A 167 6.50 10.32 -13.83
C GLY A 167 5.78 9.05 -14.29
N THR A 168 6.26 7.88 -13.91
CA THR A 168 5.69 6.58 -14.25
C THR A 168 4.95 6.00 -13.05
N TRP A 169 3.76 5.44 -13.27
CA TRP A 169 3.05 4.65 -12.27
C TRP A 169 3.62 3.23 -12.26
N TYR A 170 3.83 2.70 -11.07
CA TYR A 170 4.24 1.32 -10.85
C TYR A 170 3.27 0.65 -9.88
N ARG A 171 2.88 -0.59 -10.17
CA ARG A 171 2.21 -1.44 -9.20
C ARG A 171 3.23 -2.10 -8.31
N ILE A 172 3.16 -1.87 -7.01
CA ILE A 172 3.97 -2.57 -6.02
C ILE A 172 3.13 -3.65 -5.36
N ASP A 173 3.61 -4.90 -5.40
CA ASP A 173 3.06 -5.99 -4.58
C ASP A 173 4.16 -6.52 -3.65
N LEU A 174 4.03 -6.31 -2.33
CA LEU A 174 4.90 -6.87 -1.30
C LEU A 174 4.22 -8.06 -0.63
N GLN A 175 4.63 -9.27 -0.99
CA GLN A 175 4.16 -10.50 -0.38
C GLN A 175 5.03 -10.89 0.81
N VAL A 176 4.41 -11.24 1.93
CA VAL A 176 5.10 -11.75 3.12
C VAL A 176 4.45 -13.05 3.59
N GLN A 177 5.28 -14.04 3.92
CA GLN A 177 4.91 -15.30 4.52
C GLN A 177 5.70 -15.50 5.82
N MET A 178 4.99 -15.69 6.92
CA MET A 178 5.58 -16.01 8.23
C MET A 178 6.35 -17.33 8.18
N ASN A 179 7.40 -17.42 8.99
CA ASN A 179 8.04 -18.69 9.33
C ASN A 179 7.05 -19.62 10.05
N SER A 180 7.19 -20.94 9.87
CA SER A 180 6.26 -21.96 10.38
C SER A 180 6.35 -22.17 11.89
N SER A 181 7.49 -21.84 12.50
CA SER A 181 7.66 -21.79 13.96
C SER A 181 8.79 -20.85 14.35
N PRO A 182 8.87 -20.42 15.62
CA PRO A 182 9.90 -19.50 16.12
C PRO A 182 11.35 -19.87 15.84
N GLU A 183 11.63 -21.15 15.57
CA GLU A 183 12.98 -21.68 15.35
C GLU A 183 13.25 -22.10 13.90
N LYS A 184 12.28 -21.89 13.02
CA LYS A 184 12.40 -22.17 11.59
C LYS A 184 12.60 -20.87 10.83
N ASN A 185 13.49 -20.92 9.86
CA ASN A 185 13.80 -19.82 8.97
C ASN A 185 13.21 -20.09 7.57
N ASP A 186 11.96 -20.53 7.51
CA ASP A 186 11.24 -20.87 6.26
C ASP A 186 10.23 -19.79 5.84
N GLY A 187 10.24 -18.64 6.52
CA GLY A 187 9.53 -17.45 6.09
C GLY A 187 10.19 -16.80 4.88
N LYS A 188 9.42 -15.95 4.20
CA LYS A 188 9.90 -15.22 3.02
C LYS A 188 9.18 -13.89 2.83
N ALA A 189 9.85 -12.98 2.14
CA ALA A 189 9.26 -11.75 1.64
C ALA A 189 9.66 -11.55 0.17
N VAL A 190 8.71 -11.16 -0.66
CA VAL A 190 8.89 -11.01 -2.11
C VAL A 190 8.34 -9.67 -2.54
N LEU A 191 9.16 -8.90 -3.24
CA LEU A 191 8.75 -7.63 -3.84
C LEU A 191 8.55 -7.86 -5.34
N PHE A 192 7.34 -7.60 -5.81
CA PHE A 192 7.00 -7.54 -7.22
C PHE A 192 6.77 -6.08 -7.63
N ILE A 193 7.17 -5.76 -8.85
CA ILE A 193 6.80 -4.51 -9.50
C ILE A 193 6.20 -4.85 -10.85
N ASP A 194 5.01 -4.32 -11.12
CA ASP A 194 4.28 -4.55 -12.38
C ASP A 194 4.07 -6.05 -12.66
N GLY A 195 3.93 -6.83 -11.59
CA GLY A 195 3.70 -8.28 -11.65
C GLY A 195 4.99 -9.11 -11.77
N ASN A 196 6.12 -8.46 -12.05
CA ASN A 196 7.41 -9.11 -12.16
C ASN A 196 8.05 -9.26 -10.78
N LYS A 197 8.49 -10.49 -10.44
CA LYS A 197 9.24 -10.73 -9.21
C LYS A 197 10.61 -10.04 -9.30
N LEU A 198 10.80 -9.00 -8.50
CA LEU A 198 12.01 -8.18 -8.54
C LEU A 198 13.08 -8.67 -7.58
N VAL A 199 12.69 -8.93 -6.34
CA VAL A 199 13.60 -9.40 -5.30
C VAL A 199 12.86 -10.30 -4.31
N GLU A 200 13.57 -11.31 -3.82
CA GLU A 200 13.04 -12.30 -2.90
C GLU A 200 14.04 -12.52 -1.76
N ALA A 201 13.57 -12.30 -0.54
CA ALA A 201 14.25 -12.65 0.69
C ALA A 201 13.68 -13.98 1.19
N ASN A 202 14.46 -15.04 1.04
CA ASN A 202 14.17 -16.37 1.57
C ASN A 202 14.93 -16.60 2.87
N GLY A 203 14.60 -17.68 3.58
CA GLY A 203 15.37 -18.06 4.76
C GLY A 203 15.06 -17.19 5.97
N LEU A 204 13.88 -16.56 6.03
CA LEU A 204 13.56 -15.57 7.06
C LEU A 204 12.91 -16.24 8.26
N ARG A 205 13.44 -15.94 9.45
CA ARG A 205 12.76 -16.11 10.71
C ARG A 205 12.20 -14.76 11.11
N LEU A 206 11.01 -14.42 10.62
CA LEU A 206 10.41 -13.10 10.81
C LEU A 206 10.12 -12.88 12.29
N SER A 207 9.35 -13.79 12.90
CA SER A 207 9.02 -13.75 14.32
C SER A 207 9.78 -14.82 15.12
N GLY A 208 10.21 -14.44 16.33
CA GLY A 208 10.74 -15.36 17.35
C GLY A 208 9.66 -15.83 18.33
N ASN A 209 8.40 -15.50 18.08
CA ASN A 209 7.24 -15.86 18.89
C ASN A 209 6.12 -16.43 17.99
N ALA A 210 5.55 -17.57 18.39
CA ALA A 210 4.52 -18.28 17.62
C ALA A 210 3.18 -17.52 17.58
N ASP A 211 2.97 -16.62 18.53
CA ASP A 211 1.76 -15.80 18.67
C ASP A 211 1.88 -14.45 17.95
N VAL A 212 2.93 -14.24 17.16
CA VAL A 212 3.14 -13.00 16.39
C VAL A 212 3.18 -13.31 14.91
N ASN A 213 2.11 -12.91 14.22
CA ASN A 213 1.94 -13.04 12.77
C ASN A 213 1.88 -11.66 12.09
N ILE A 214 1.32 -11.57 10.88
CA ILE A 214 1.08 -10.31 10.18
C ILE A 214 -0.19 -9.70 10.76
N ASP A 215 -0.06 -8.57 11.45
CA ASP A 215 -1.18 -7.87 12.10
C ASP A 215 -1.21 -6.36 11.81
N THR A 216 -0.21 -5.84 11.09
CA THR A 216 -0.05 -4.40 10.91
C THR A 216 0.27 -4.05 9.46
N PHE A 217 -0.52 -3.13 8.89
CA PHE A 217 -0.13 -2.37 7.70
C PHE A 217 0.67 -1.13 8.13
N LEU A 218 1.91 -1.05 7.69
CA LEU A 218 2.83 0.06 7.95
C LEU A 218 2.70 1.10 6.85
N PHE A 219 1.81 2.09 7.04
CA PHE A 219 1.68 3.24 6.16
C PHE A 219 2.79 4.27 6.47
N GLN A 220 3.99 3.99 5.96
CA GLN A 220 5.17 4.77 6.26
C GLN A 220 5.79 5.31 4.99
N THR A 221 6.10 6.61 4.95
CA THR A 221 6.90 7.15 3.86
C THR A 221 7.65 8.42 4.23
N PHE A 222 8.95 8.48 3.94
CA PHE A 222 9.84 9.60 4.30
C PHE A 222 11.25 9.43 3.75
N TYR A 223 11.96 10.54 3.55
CA TYR A 223 13.42 10.50 3.32
C TYR A 223 14.14 10.06 4.58
N GLY A 224 15.02 9.07 4.43
CA GLY A 224 15.30 8.19 5.54
C GLY A 224 16.77 8.04 5.88
N GLY A 225 17.26 8.87 6.79
CA GLY A 225 18.44 8.63 7.61
C GLY A 225 18.24 9.25 8.98
N ALA A 226 19.26 9.94 9.50
CA ALA A 226 19.15 10.73 10.72
C ALA A 226 19.94 12.05 10.62
N ASP A 227 20.26 12.49 9.40
CA ASP A 227 21.10 13.65 9.13
C ASP A 227 20.72 14.34 7.80
N PRO A 228 21.16 15.60 7.56
CA PRO A 228 20.76 16.38 6.39
C PRO A 228 21.21 15.80 5.03
N SER A 229 22.15 14.85 4.98
CA SER A 229 22.56 14.21 3.70
C SER A 229 21.45 13.36 3.07
N TRP A 230 20.35 13.14 3.79
CA TRP A 230 19.17 12.43 3.32
C TRP A 230 18.09 13.36 2.78
N SER A 231 18.21 14.68 2.98
CA SER A 231 17.18 15.64 2.63
C SER A 231 17.21 15.97 1.14
N PRO A 232 16.04 16.07 0.47
CA PRO A 232 15.99 16.69 -0.85
C PRO A 232 16.37 18.17 -0.75
N SER A 233 16.76 18.76 -1.87
CA SER A 233 17.11 20.18 -1.96
C SER A 233 15.89 21.11 -1.89
N LYS A 234 14.70 20.56 -2.14
CA LYS A 234 13.42 21.27 -2.20
C LYS A 234 12.27 20.32 -1.87
N THR A 235 11.09 20.87 -1.59
CA THR A 235 9.88 20.06 -1.48
C THR A 235 9.65 19.28 -2.78
N THR A 236 9.45 17.97 -2.64
CA THR A 236 9.15 17.05 -3.73
C THR A 236 7.97 16.16 -3.37
N TYR A 237 7.46 15.38 -4.32
CA TYR A 237 6.21 14.63 -4.15
C TYR A 237 6.33 13.18 -4.61
N VAL A 238 5.57 12.33 -3.94
CA VAL A 238 5.20 10.99 -4.43
C VAL A 238 3.68 10.90 -4.38
N TYR A 239 3.13 10.27 -5.41
CA TYR A 239 1.71 9.97 -5.51
C TYR A 239 1.50 8.49 -5.22
N TYR A 240 0.47 8.18 -4.44
CA TYR A 240 0.06 6.84 -4.11
C TYR A 240 -1.42 6.66 -4.34
N ASP A 241 -1.83 5.43 -4.61
CA ASP A 241 -3.23 5.06 -4.67
C ASP A 241 -3.42 3.56 -4.38
N ASN A 242 -4.69 3.16 -4.24
CA ASN A 242 -5.16 1.77 -4.29
C ASN A 242 -4.47 0.81 -3.32
N PHE A 243 -4.25 1.26 -2.09
CA PHE A 243 -3.74 0.41 -1.03
C PHE A 243 -4.70 -0.73 -0.76
N THR A 244 -4.21 -1.97 -0.88
CA THR A 244 -4.95 -3.17 -0.50
C THR A 244 -4.02 -4.11 0.27
N VAL A 245 -4.48 -4.65 1.39
CA VAL A 245 -3.83 -5.82 2.00
C VAL A 245 -4.73 -7.03 1.77
N SER A 246 -4.22 -8.05 1.09
CA SER A 246 -4.94 -9.29 0.80
C SER A 246 -4.30 -10.48 1.51
N ARG A 247 -5.10 -11.47 1.87
CA ARG A 247 -4.61 -12.75 2.39
C ARG A 247 -3.82 -13.50 1.29
N GLY A 248 -2.73 -14.16 1.70
CA GLY A 248 -1.91 -14.97 0.81
C GLY A 248 -1.13 -14.17 -0.23
N MET A 249 -0.65 -14.88 -1.26
CA MET A 249 0.02 -14.29 -2.41
C MET A 249 -1.02 -13.79 -3.42
N LYS A 250 -1.05 -12.48 -3.67
CA LYS A 250 -1.95 -11.85 -4.62
C LYS A 250 -1.21 -10.76 -5.40
N VAL A 251 -0.58 -11.18 -6.49
CA VAL A 251 0.12 -10.27 -7.42
C VAL A 251 -0.91 -9.71 -8.40
N THR A 252 -0.94 -8.40 -8.56
CA THR A 252 -1.92 -7.71 -9.40
C THR A 252 -1.28 -7.14 -10.66
N GLY A 253 -0.01 -6.72 -10.58
CA GLY A 253 0.78 -6.25 -11.72
C GLY A 253 0.17 -5.11 -12.52
N GLU A 254 0.59 -4.96 -13.78
CA GLU A 254 0.21 -3.82 -14.64
C GLU A 254 -1.31 -3.72 -14.84
N GLN A 255 -2.01 -4.84 -14.95
CA GLN A 255 -3.48 -4.87 -15.03
C GLN A 255 -4.15 -4.29 -13.78
N GLY A 256 -3.50 -4.43 -12.61
CA GLY A 256 -3.88 -3.76 -11.38
C GLY A 256 -3.84 -2.25 -11.54
N THR A 257 -2.73 -1.69 -12.00
CA THR A 257 -2.62 -0.25 -12.28
C THR A 257 -3.63 0.19 -13.34
N GLU A 258 -3.79 -0.56 -14.44
CA GLU A 258 -4.76 -0.22 -15.49
C GLU A 258 -6.17 -0.10 -14.94
N CYS A 259 -6.61 -1.13 -14.21
CA CYS A 259 -7.93 -1.13 -13.60
C CYS A 259 -8.11 -0.03 -12.54
N GLU A 260 -7.16 0.10 -11.61
CA GLU A 260 -7.38 0.86 -10.39
C GLU A 260 -7.00 2.33 -10.56
N ILE A 261 -5.99 2.67 -11.40
CA ILE A 261 -5.61 4.05 -11.71
C ILE A 261 -6.37 4.61 -12.91
N PHE A 262 -6.49 3.86 -14.01
CA PHE A 262 -6.99 4.42 -15.27
C PHE A 262 -8.48 4.14 -15.52
N LEU A 263 -9.04 3.10 -14.92
CA LEU A 263 -10.46 2.77 -15.08
C LEU A 263 -11.32 3.07 -13.84
N ASN A 264 -10.72 3.61 -12.79
CA ASN A 264 -11.35 3.87 -11.48
C ASN A 264 -12.10 2.64 -10.95
N GLY A 265 -11.38 1.52 -10.85
CA GLY A 265 -11.93 0.23 -10.47
C GLY A 265 -11.23 -0.44 -9.29
N ILE A 266 -11.58 -1.72 -9.07
CA ILE A 266 -10.94 -2.63 -8.12
C ILE A 266 -10.58 -3.89 -8.89
N TYR A 267 -9.30 -4.22 -8.95
CA TYR A 267 -8.83 -5.34 -9.75
C TYR A 267 -8.97 -6.67 -9.02
N HIS A 268 -9.50 -7.67 -9.71
CA HIS A 268 -9.56 -9.04 -9.21
C HIS A 268 -8.67 -9.98 -10.04
N PRO A 269 -7.40 -10.21 -9.63
CA PRO A 269 -6.43 -10.95 -10.45
C PRO A 269 -6.82 -12.40 -10.71
N GLY A 270 -7.59 -13.05 -9.80
CA GLY A 270 -8.02 -14.44 -10.01
C GLY A 270 -9.12 -14.63 -11.06
N ARG A 271 -9.73 -13.54 -11.54
CA ARG A 271 -10.78 -13.55 -12.58
C ARG A 271 -10.51 -12.57 -13.70
N GLU A 272 -9.42 -11.80 -13.58
CA GLU A 272 -8.99 -10.79 -14.54
C GLU A 272 -10.11 -9.80 -14.89
N VAL A 273 -10.86 -9.38 -13.86
CA VAL A 273 -11.93 -8.38 -14.01
C VAL A 273 -11.60 -7.13 -13.21
N CYS A 274 -12.07 -6.01 -13.72
CA CYS A 274 -12.07 -4.73 -13.06
C CYS A 274 -13.50 -4.42 -12.61
N CYS A 275 -13.79 -4.46 -11.30
CA CYS A 275 -15.08 -4.01 -10.78
C CYS A 275 -15.09 -2.49 -10.60
N ALA A 276 -16.26 -1.85 -10.61
CA ALA A 276 -16.34 -0.41 -10.33
C ALA A 276 -15.83 -0.08 -8.92
N SER A 277 -15.10 1.03 -8.75
CA SER A 277 -14.57 1.45 -7.44
C SER A 277 -15.67 1.67 -6.39
N SER A 278 -16.86 2.10 -6.82
CA SER A 278 -18.05 2.26 -5.99
C SER A 278 -18.47 0.99 -5.25
N CYS A 279 -18.08 -0.18 -5.76
CA CYS A 279 -18.40 -1.46 -5.13
C CYS A 279 -17.73 -1.61 -3.75
N GLY A 280 -16.57 -0.96 -3.52
CA GLY A 280 -15.75 -1.13 -2.31
C GLY A 280 -15.10 -2.53 -2.17
N SER A 281 -15.52 -3.50 -2.97
CA SER A 281 -14.97 -4.85 -3.11
C SER A 281 -15.26 -5.39 -4.50
N CYS A 282 -14.41 -6.30 -4.99
CA CYS A 282 -14.62 -6.93 -6.30
C CYS A 282 -14.85 -8.44 -6.13
N GLY A 283 -16.11 -8.85 -6.22
CA GLY A 283 -16.53 -10.25 -6.08
C GLY A 283 -16.77 -10.68 -4.64
N GLY A 284 -16.77 -12.00 -4.44
CA GLY A 284 -17.04 -12.63 -3.15
C GLY A 284 -18.52 -12.71 -2.77
N SER A 285 -18.80 -13.30 -1.61
CA SER A 285 -20.17 -13.58 -1.17
C SER A 285 -20.93 -12.27 -0.92
N GLY A 286 -22.14 -12.15 -1.45
CA GLY A 286 -22.96 -10.95 -1.29
C GLY A 286 -22.57 -9.78 -2.20
N CYS A 287 -21.67 -9.96 -3.17
CA CYS A 287 -21.24 -8.91 -4.11
C CYS A 287 -22.39 -8.20 -4.83
N ALA A 288 -23.53 -8.88 -5.05
CA ALA A 288 -24.69 -8.30 -5.71
C ALA A 288 -25.41 -7.23 -4.87
N ASN A 289 -25.13 -7.17 -3.56
CA ASN A 289 -25.68 -6.18 -2.63
C ASN A 289 -24.80 -4.92 -2.51
N LEU A 290 -23.62 -4.91 -3.16
CA LEU A 290 -22.72 -3.76 -3.16
C LEU A 290 -23.26 -2.65 -4.09
N PRO A 291 -22.83 -1.38 -3.90
CA PRO A 291 -23.22 -0.29 -4.79
C PRO A 291 -22.77 -0.54 -6.23
N GLY A 292 -23.73 -0.57 -7.16
CA GLY A 292 -23.52 -0.98 -8.56
C GLY A 292 -24.08 -2.36 -8.88
N GLY A 293 -24.42 -3.16 -7.86
CA GLY A 293 -25.06 -4.46 -7.99
C GLY A 293 -24.17 -5.51 -8.66
N GLY A 294 -24.78 -6.65 -8.97
CA GLY A 294 -24.03 -7.80 -9.50
C GLY A 294 -23.28 -7.50 -10.81
N SER A 295 -23.85 -6.69 -11.70
CA SER A 295 -23.25 -6.37 -13.00
C SER A 295 -21.98 -5.54 -12.93
N GLN A 296 -21.72 -4.85 -11.81
CA GLN A 296 -20.51 -4.05 -11.60
C GLN A 296 -19.57 -4.65 -10.56
N CYS A 297 -20.10 -5.42 -9.61
CA CYS A 297 -19.36 -5.83 -8.42
C CYS A 297 -19.15 -7.35 -8.31
N CYS A 298 -19.91 -8.18 -9.02
CA CYS A 298 -19.72 -9.63 -9.00
C CYS A 298 -18.84 -10.08 -10.14
N THR A 299 -17.66 -10.62 -9.81
CA THR A 299 -16.66 -11.04 -10.79
C THR A 299 -17.21 -11.97 -11.86
N GLY A 300 -18.07 -12.93 -11.50
CA GLY A 300 -18.71 -13.84 -12.47
C GLY A 300 -19.67 -13.14 -13.44
N ALA A 301 -20.41 -12.12 -12.98
CA ALA A 301 -21.31 -11.37 -13.84
C ALA A 301 -20.54 -10.41 -14.77
N VAL A 302 -19.51 -9.74 -14.23
CA VAL A 302 -18.61 -8.88 -15.01
C VAL A 302 -17.89 -9.72 -16.08
N GLN A 303 -17.38 -10.89 -15.73
CA GLN A 303 -16.67 -11.75 -16.69
C GLN A 303 -17.56 -12.25 -17.84
N ASN A 304 -18.84 -12.51 -17.57
CA ASN A 304 -19.75 -13.05 -18.57
C ASN A 304 -20.32 -11.99 -19.53
N SER A 305 -20.42 -10.74 -19.07
CA SER A 305 -21.21 -9.71 -19.77
C SER A 305 -20.53 -8.34 -19.85
N GLY A 306 -19.38 -8.16 -19.21
CA GLY A 306 -18.63 -6.91 -19.18
C GLY A 306 -17.90 -6.65 -20.51
N PRO A 307 -17.68 -5.37 -20.87
CA PRO A 307 -16.85 -5.01 -22.00
C PRO A 307 -15.37 -5.34 -21.74
N SER A 308 -14.55 -5.35 -22.79
CA SER A 308 -13.09 -5.47 -22.66
C SER A 308 -12.49 -4.20 -22.03
N CYS A 309 -11.57 -4.37 -21.09
CA CYS A 309 -10.84 -3.26 -20.48
C CYS A 309 -9.92 -2.52 -21.46
N ASP A 310 -9.46 -3.17 -22.54
CA ASP A 310 -8.58 -2.55 -23.56
C ASP A 310 -9.30 -1.48 -24.40
N THR A 311 -10.63 -1.49 -24.38
CA THR A 311 -11.48 -0.58 -25.15
C THR A 311 -12.43 0.23 -24.28
N SER A 312 -12.47 -0.07 -22.98
CA SER A 312 -13.28 0.66 -22.02
C SER A 312 -12.49 1.85 -21.47
N PHE A 313 -13.21 2.90 -21.10
CA PHE A 313 -12.65 4.05 -20.39
C PHE A 313 -13.04 4.08 -18.91
N SER A 314 -13.75 3.05 -18.44
CA SER A 314 -14.13 2.89 -17.04
C SER A 314 -14.39 1.43 -16.68
N ALA A 315 -14.32 1.13 -15.39
CA ALA A 315 -14.88 -0.08 -14.82
C ALA A 315 -16.43 -0.05 -14.85
N ALA A 316 -17.15 -1.18 -14.80
CA ALA A 316 -16.63 -2.55 -14.78
C ALA A 316 -16.29 -3.12 -16.18
N CYS A 317 -15.21 -3.92 -16.27
CA CYS A 317 -14.72 -4.53 -17.51
C CYS A 317 -13.92 -5.82 -17.25
N VAL A 318 -13.52 -6.50 -18.32
CA VAL A 318 -12.76 -7.77 -18.31
C VAL A 318 -11.46 -7.60 -19.09
N PHE A 319 -10.34 -8.05 -18.53
CA PHE A 319 -9.08 -8.20 -19.24
C PHE A 319 -9.07 -9.56 -19.96
N SER A 320 -8.49 -9.59 -21.16
CA SER A 320 -8.42 -10.77 -22.03
C SER A 320 -7.00 -11.16 -22.38
#